data_AF-A0A0D2F3U9-F1
#
_entry.id   AF-A0A0D2F3U9-F1
#
_cell.length_a   1.000
_cell.length_b   1.000
_cell.length_c   1.000
_cell.angle_alpha   90.00
_cell.angle_beta   90.00
_cell.angle_gamma   90.00
#
_symmetry.space_group_name_H-M   'P 1'
#
loop_
_entity.id
_entity.type
_entity.pdbx_description
1 polymer ?
#
loop_
_entity_poly.entity_id
_entity_poly.type
_entity_poly.pdbx_seq_one_letter_code
_entity_poly.pdbx_strand_id
1 'polypeptide(L)'
;MAQSPHLPTAQRHDLSARSSPSQSLRATSPSQTSVEVLVSYLVASKRSLGSIHLVHRATTILSEARISIESTTALLAKATYLRRSLTSQLKVLRGVQFELETAAQGIQLEFQAVIRELDETGARLLQCIDLLKQTKVEHAFKTAIEGELQDAAGKDTLHDFVDDNGVETIKQAMEVAIDNVQSAQQEMNDSIQALEADLQSINEVLNSRAELSGTESELQQPFTVAGTLALLENHAHEMARSLESLVKHFDLCVTAIKHTEGGGEAVFQTMNAEEVDAVGLGMDELQAPAQPMNDEERVEMLQVLENDAQEVDEVVMELQDRNAEMESQLDKIHRWRERQENAYADVATAFKLLDKISGRLSGYVAEIARHAMRWNEEKAKIEDGIGGMEELCEYYAHFLHAYDGLIVEVARRRTVKKQMERIVAEAHAQLEQMYESDRQLRLEFKTDHGEYLPSDIWSGVNTLPPRYAITRADEEDATSVPELPRRTVEEALRRLKNDNSARAGR
;
A
#
# COMPACT_ATOMS: atom_id res chain seq x y z
N MET A 1 -41.54 -24.26 24.20
CA MET A 1 -41.30 -25.65 23.72
C MET A 1 -39.80 -25.76 23.51
N ALA A 2 -39.09 -26.30 24.52
CA ALA A 2 -38.44 -27.62 24.50
C ALA A 2 -37.07 -27.55 23.77
N GLN A 3 -35.92 -27.97 24.29
CA GLN A 3 -35.52 -28.73 25.48
C GLN A 3 -34.00 -28.51 25.69
N SER A 4 -33.55 -28.49 26.95
CA SER A 4 -32.14 -28.54 27.35
C SER A 4 -31.61 -29.99 27.36
N PRO A 5 -30.32 -30.25 27.11
CA PRO A 5 -29.71 -31.55 27.40
C PRO A 5 -29.06 -31.61 28.79
N HIS A 6 -29.15 -32.81 29.35
CA HIS A 6 -28.86 -33.25 30.71
C HIS A 6 -27.37 -33.36 31.06
N LEU A 7 -27.06 -33.07 32.33
CA LEU A 7 -25.86 -33.49 33.06
C LEU A 7 -26.00 -34.96 33.53
N PRO A 8 -24.92 -35.76 33.57
CA PRO A 8 -24.94 -37.09 34.15
C PRO A 8 -24.74 -37.05 35.68
N THR A 9 -25.74 -37.59 36.38
CA THR A 9 -25.73 -38.00 37.78
C THR A 9 -24.75 -39.16 38.02
N ALA A 10 -23.77 -38.98 38.92
CA ALA A 10 -22.95 -40.07 39.44
C ALA A 10 -23.62 -40.72 40.66
N GLN A 11 -23.67 -42.06 40.60
CA GLN A 11 -24.36 -42.98 41.48
C GLN A 11 -23.79 -43.00 42.90
N ARG A 12 -24.68 -42.88 43.88
CA ARG A 12 -24.50 -43.35 45.25
C ARG A 12 -24.53 -44.88 45.24
N HIS A 13 -23.49 -45.51 45.76
CA HIS A 13 -23.51 -46.92 46.10
C HIS A 13 -23.90 -47.07 47.58
N ASP A 14 -25.11 -47.59 47.79
CA ASP A 14 -25.55 -48.23 49.01
C ASP A 14 -24.76 -49.53 49.23
N LEU A 15 -24.15 -49.67 50.41
CA LEU A 15 -23.93 -50.97 51.05
C LEU A 15 -24.26 -50.86 52.53
N SER A 16 -25.51 -51.19 52.84
CA SER A 16 -25.94 -51.61 54.17
C SER A 16 -25.36 -52.99 54.49
N ALA A 17 -24.64 -53.12 55.60
CA ALA A 17 -24.59 -54.37 56.35
C ALA A 17 -24.48 -54.06 57.85
N ARG A 18 -25.57 -54.42 58.53
CA ARG A 18 -25.82 -54.37 59.97
C ARG A 18 -24.75 -55.11 60.79
N SER A 19 -24.41 -54.54 61.93
CA SER A 19 -24.26 -55.31 63.18
C SER A 19 -24.40 -54.39 64.40
N SER A 20 -25.56 -54.43 65.04
CA SER A 20 -25.72 -53.97 66.42
C SER A 20 -24.92 -54.89 67.35
N PRO A 21 -24.44 -54.35 68.48
CA PRO A 21 -24.90 -54.91 69.74
C PRO A 21 -25.38 -53.82 70.69
N SER A 22 -26.61 -53.96 71.13
CA SER A 22 -27.12 -53.33 72.34
C SER A 22 -26.38 -53.94 73.53
N GLN A 23 -25.63 -53.14 74.28
CA GLN A 23 -25.33 -53.46 75.67
C GLN A 23 -25.18 -52.18 76.50
N SER A 24 -26.15 -52.02 77.39
CA SER A 24 -26.05 -51.45 78.73
C SER A 24 -25.57 -50.01 78.89
N LEU A 25 -26.54 -49.16 79.22
CA LEU A 25 -26.48 -48.16 80.29
C LEU A 25 -25.30 -48.42 81.25
N ARG A 26 -24.29 -47.56 81.14
CA ARG A 26 -23.35 -47.28 82.22
C ARG A 26 -23.13 -45.78 82.21
N ALA A 27 -23.81 -45.10 83.12
CA ALA A 27 -23.43 -43.77 83.53
C ALA A 27 -21.96 -43.83 83.98
N THR A 28 -21.09 -43.27 83.16
CA THR A 28 -19.72 -42.94 83.55
C THR A 28 -19.71 -41.47 83.94
N SER A 29 -19.32 -41.25 85.18
CA SER A 29 -18.95 -40.01 85.83
C SER A 29 -18.21 -39.03 84.91
N PRO A 30 -18.29 -37.71 85.12
CA PRO A 30 -17.49 -36.75 84.36
C PRO A 30 -16.02 -37.09 84.53
N SER A 31 -15.35 -37.43 83.43
CA SER A 31 -13.90 -37.52 83.35
C SER A 31 -13.35 -36.16 83.75
N GLN A 32 -12.73 -36.07 84.92
CA GLN A 32 -11.93 -34.91 85.29
C GLN A 32 -10.77 -34.83 84.30
N THR A 33 -10.83 -33.91 83.34
CA THR A 33 -9.72 -33.58 82.44
C THR A 33 -8.47 -33.33 83.28
N SER A 34 -7.42 -34.13 83.08
CA SER A 34 -6.22 -34.02 83.92
C SER A 34 -5.46 -32.73 83.61
N VAL A 35 -4.75 -32.21 84.61
CA VAL A 35 -3.91 -31.01 84.47
C VAL A 35 -2.94 -31.14 83.29
N GLU A 36 -2.36 -32.33 83.09
CA GLU A 36 -1.43 -32.62 81.99
C GLU A 36 -2.09 -32.46 80.61
N VAL A 37 -3.37 -32.82 80.47
CA VAL A 37 -4.14 -32.67 79.22
C VAL A 37 -4.47 -31.19 78.95
N LEU A 38 -4.81 -30.42 79.99
CA LEU A 38 -5.03 -28.97 79.84
C LEU A 38 -3.74 -28.22 79.45
N VAL A 39 -2.61 -28.64 80.01
CA VAL A 39 -1.29 -28.10 79.66
C VAL A 39 -0.94 -28.42 78.21
N SER A 40 -1.23 -29.64 77.72
CA SER A 40 -0.97 -29.99 76.31
C SER A 40 -1.86 -29.20 75.34
N TYR A 41 -3.14 -28.97 75.69
CA TYR A 41 -4.03 -28.09 74.92
C TYR A 41 -3.56 -26.64 74.89
N LEU A 42 -3.08 -26.09 76.01
CA LEU A 42 -2.50 -24.75 76.04
C LEU A 42 -1.25 -24.63 75.15
N VAL A 43 -0.35 -25.61 75.20
CA VAL A 43 0.86 -25.62 74.37
C VAL A 43 0.51 -25.74 72.89
N ALA A 44 -0.42 -26.63 72.53
CA ALA A 44 -0.90 -26.79 71.16
C ALA A 44 -1.58 -25.52 70.64
N SER A 45 -2.41 -24.87 71.46
CA SER A 45 -3.05 -23.60 71.16
C SER A 45 -2.04 -22.44 71.01
N LYS A 46 -1.01 -22.37 71.87
CA LYS A 46 0.08 -21.40 71.71
C LYS A 46 0.84 -21.61 70.39
N ARG A 47 1.10 -22.87 70.03
CA ARG A 47 1.76 -23.21 68.76
C ARG A 47 0.90 -22.83 67.56
N SER A 48 -0.41 -23.08 67.61
CA SER A 48 -1.34 -22.73 66.53
C SER A 48 -1.50 -21.22 66.36
N LEU A 49 -1.37 -20.42 67.43
CA LEU A 49 -1.29 -18.96 67.34
C LEU A 49 -0.08 -18.43 66.56
N GLY A 50 0.97 -19.24 66.39
CA GLY A 50 2.07 -18.94 65.46
C GLY A 50 1.63 -18.75 64.01
N SER A 51 0.42 -19.22 63.66
CA SER A 51 -0.22 -18.99 62.36
C SER A 51 -0.64 -17.52 62.09
N ILE A 52 -0.49 -16.61 63.07
CA ILE A 52 -0.75 -15.16 62.90
C ILE A 52 -0.01 -14.55 61.70
N HIS A 53 1.18 -15.08 61.38
CA HIS A 53 1.95 -14.65 60.21
C HIS A 53 1.23 -14.92 58.88
N LEU A 54 0.37 -15.96 58.80
CA LEU A 54 -0.44 -16.25 57.62
C LEU A 54 -1.52 -15.18 57.39
N VAL A 55 -2.17 -14.70 58.46
CA VAL A 55 -3.16 -13.62 58.36
C VAL A 55 -2.50 -12.29 58.02
N HIS A 56 -1.32 -12.03 58.58
CA HIS A 56 -0.52 -10.87 58.17
C HIS A 56 -0.13 -10.95 56.70
N ARG A 57 0.29 -12.13 56.22
CA ARG A 57 0.60 -12.37 54.81
C ARG A 57 -0.63 -12.17 53.92
N ALA A 58 -1.80 -12.67 54.31
CA ALA A 58 -3.06 -12.46 53.61
C ALA A 58 -3.39 -10.97 53.43
N THR A 59 -3.16 -10.14 54.47
CA THR A 59 -3.36 -8.69 54.41
C THR A 59 -2.38 -8.02 53.43
N THR A 60 -1.12 -8.47 53.43
CA THR A 60 -0.10 -8.01 52.47
C THR A 60 -0.47 -8.38 51.04
N ILE A 61 -0.91 -9.63 50.80
CA ILE A 61 -1.39 -10.09 49.48
C ILE A 61 -2.55 -9.22 48.99
N LEU A 62 -3.51 -8.92 49.86
CA LEU A 62 -4.66 -8.06 49.51
C LEU A 62 -4.19 -6.66 49.09
N SER A 63 -3.26 -6.06 49.85
CA SER A 63 -2.70 -4.74 49.54
C SER A 63 -1.95 -4.74 48.20
N GLU A 64 -1.08 -5.73 47.98
CA GLU A 64 -0.35 -5.90 46.72
C GLU A 64 -1.29 -6.12 45.54
N ALA A 65 -2.32 -6.95 45.69
CA ALA A 65 -3.33 -7.21 44.68
C ALA A 65 -4.10 -5.94 44.30
N ARG A 66 -4.54 -5.14 45.28
CA ARG A 66 -5.25 -3.87 45.02
C ARG A 66 -4.39 -2.87 44.26
N ILE A 67 -3.16 -2.62 44.73
CA ILE A 67 -2.22 -1.71 44.06
C ILE A 67 -1.95 -2.19 42.63
N SER A 68 -1.80 -3.50 42.44
CA SER A 68 -1.60 -4.10 41.12
C SER A 68 -2.78 -3.87 40.19
N ILE A 69 -3.98 -4.13 40.67
CA ILE A 69 -5.19 -3.95 39.90
C ILE A 69 -5.43 -2.48 39.55
N GLU A 70 -5.28 -1.57 40.50
CA GLU A 70 -5.47 -0.13 40.28
C GLU A 70 -4.50 0.41 39.22
N SER A 71 -3.21 0.09 39.34
CA SER A 71 -2.21 0.51 38.37
C SER A 71 -2.47 -0.07 36.98
N THR A 72 -2.78 -1.37 36.89
CA THR A 72 -3.01 -2.05 35.61
C THR A 72 -4.32 -1.65 34.94
N THR A 73 -5.39 -1.39 35.69
CA THR A 73 -6.66 -0.89 35.11
C THR A 73 -6.50 0.50 34.49
N ALA A 74 -5.74 1.39 35.14
CA ALA A 74 -5.37 2.68 34.56
C ALA A 74 -4.55 2.51 33.26
N LEU A 75 -3.60 1.56 33.24
CA LEU A 75 -2.81 1.24 32.06
C LEU A 75 -3.67 0.68 30.91
N LEU A 76 -4.61 -0.22 31.21
CA LEU A 76 -5.54 -0.79 30.24
C LEU A 76 -6.43 0.28 29.59
N ALA A 77 -6.94 1.23 30.38
CA ALA A 77 -7.72 2.34 29.87
C ALA A 77 -6.90 3.19 28.88
N LYS A 78 -5.64 3.51 29.23
CA LYS A 78 -4.70 4.22 28.35
C LYS A 78 -4.41 3.43 27.08
N ALA A 79 -4.05 2.15 27.20
CA ALA A 79 -3.76 1.29 26.06
C ALA A 79 -4.96 1.17 25.11
N THR A 80 -6.18 1.05 25.65
CA THR A 80 -7.41 0.97 24.86
C THR A 80 -7.69 2.28 24.11
N TYR A 81 -7.54 3.42 24.78
CA TYR A 81 -7.69 4.73 24.16
C TYR A 81 -6.67 4.93 23.03
N LEU A 82 -5.40 4.64 23.32
CA LEU A 82 -4.31 4.75 22.36
C LEU A 82 -4.50 3.83 21.14
N ARG A 83 -4.92 2.58 21.36
CA ARG A 83 -5.21 1.63 20.28
C ARG A 83 -6.35 2.12 19.38
N ARG A 84 -7.44 2.65 19.96
CA ARG A 84 -8.54 3.25 19.17
C ARG A 84 -8.06 4.45 18.35
N SER A 85 -7.25 5.32 18.95
CA SER A 85 -6.65 6.47 18.25
C SER A 85 -5.77 6.00 17.09
N LEU A 86 -4.91 5.01 17.33
CA LEU A 86 -4.04 4.43 16.32
C LEU A 86 -4.83 3.80 15.16
N THR A 87 -5.89 3.03 15.44
CA THR A 87 -6.79 2.51 14.40
C THR A 87 -7.41 3.63 13.57
N SER A 88 -7.82 4.73 14.20
CA SER A 88 -8.34 5.90 13.47
C SER A 88 -7.28 6.54 12.57
N GLN A 89 -6.05 6.71 13.06
CA GLN A 89 -4.95 7.28 12.29
C GLN A 89 -4.54 6.37 11.12
N LEU A 90 -4.47 5.05 11.33
CA LEU A 90 -4.23 4.08 10.27
C LEU A 90 -5.29 4.13 9.19
N LYS A 91 -6.56 4.31 9.56
CA LYS A 91 -7.65 4.47 8.58
C LYS A 91 -7.46 5.71 7.72
N VAL A 92 -7.05 6.84 8.32
CA VAL A 92 -6.73 8.06 7.57
C VAL A 92 -5.55 7.83 6.63
N LEU A 93 -4.47 7.22 7.11
CA LEU A 93 -3.28 6.95 6.29
C LEU A 93 -3.56 5.96 5.15
N ARG A 94 -4.41 4.95 5.36
CA ARG A 94 -4.88 4.06 4.28
C ARG A 94 -5.74 4.82 3.27
N GLY A 95 -6.53 5.80 3.72
CA GLY A 95 -7.22 6.72 2.82
C GLY A 95 -6.25 7.54 1.98
N VAL A 96 -5.19 8.08 2.59
CA VAL A 96 -4.13 8.79 1.85
C VAL A 96 -3.50 7.85 0.82
N GLN A 97 -3.05 6.66 1.22
CA GLN A 97 -2.47 5.66 0.32
C GLN A 97 -3.37 5.39 -0.90
N PHE A 98 -4.68 5.19 -0.68
CA PHE A 98 -5.64 4.95 -1.75
C PHE A 98 -5.74 6.13 -2.73
N GLU A 99 -5.73 7.37 -2.24
CA GLU A 99 -5.71 8.56 -3.09
C GLU A 99 -4.40 8.67 -3.89
N LEU A 100 -3.26 8.31 -3.28
CA LEU A 100 -1.96 8.28 -3.97
C LEU A 100 -1.96 7.25 -5.10
N GLU A 101 -2.45 6.04 -4.84
CA GLU A 101 -2.60 4.97 -5.83
C GLU A 101 -3.53 5.37 -6.97
N THR A 102 -4.67 5.98 -6.64
CA THR A 102 -5.65 6.44 -7.63
C THR A 102 -5.04 7.52 -8.53
N ALA A 103 -4.30 8.48 -7.96
CA ALA A 103 -3.62 9.51 -8.74
C ALA A 103 -2.54 8.92 -9.66
N ALA A 104 -1.73 7.98 -9.17
CA ALA A 104 -0.71 7.31 -9.98
C ALA A 104 -1.33 6.49 -11.13
N GLN A 105 -2.41 5.75 -10.86
CA GLN A 105 -3.15 5.01 -11.89
C GLN A 105 -3.79 5.95 -12.92
N GLY A 106 -4.32 7.10 -12.50
CA GLY A 106 -4.85 8.12 -13.42
C GLY A 106 -3.80 8.59 -14.42
N ILE A 107 -2.60 8.93 -13.95
CA ILE A 107 -1.48 9.33 -14.82
C ILE A 107 -1.07 8.19 -15.76
N GLN A 108 -1.02 6.95 -15.29
CA GLN A 108 -0.70 5.79 -16.12
C GLN A 108 -1.72 5.58 -17.26
N LEU A 109 -3.01 5.76 -16.98
CA LEU A 109 -4.06 5.64 -18.01
C LEU A 109 -3.95 6.75 -19.05
N GLU A 110 -3.69 7.98 -18.63
CA GLU A 110 -3.43 9.09 -19.55
C GLU A 110 -2.19 8.83 -20.40
N PHE A 111 -1.11 8.34 -19.81
CA PHE A 111 0.11 7.98 -20.52
C PHE A 111 -0.16 6.93 -21.61
N GLN A 112 -0.88 5.86 -21.29
CA GLN A 112 -1.25 4.85 -22.28
C GLN A 112 -2.11 5.42 -23.43
N ALA A 113 -3.00 6.37 -23.12
CA ALA A 113 -3.80 7.03 -24.14
C ALA A 113 -2.95 7.86 -25.11
N VAL A 114 -2.00 8.64 -24.58
CA VAL A 114 -1.06 9.47 -25.36
C VAL A 114 -0.12 8.60 -26.19
N ILE A 115 0.40 7.49 -25.65
CA ILE A 115 1.26 6.56 -26.40
C ILE A 115 0.51 5.94 -27.58
N ARG A 116 -0.76 5.58 -27.39
CA ARG A 116 -1.57 5.07 -28.51
C ARG A 116 -1.72 6.11 -29.62
N GLU A 117 -1.95 7.37 -29.27
CA GLU A 117 -2.03 8.46 -30.24
C GLU A 117 -0.70 8.71 -30.95
N LEU A 118 0.42 8.61 -30.21
CA LEU A 118 1.77 8.67 -30.74
C LEU A 118 2.03 7.55 -31.75
N ASP A 119 1.69 6.31 -31.42
CA ASP A 119 1.85 5.15 -32.30
C ASP A 119 1.00 5.26 -33.57
N GLU A 120 -0.26 5.69 -33.43
CA GLU A 120 -1.17 5.93 -34.56
C GLU A 120 -0.62 7.01 -35.50
N THR A 121 -0.07 8.09 -34.95
CA THR A 121 0.52 9.19 -35.74
C THR A 121 1.85 8.78 -36.38
N GLY A 122 2.70 8.06 -35.64
CA GLY A 122 3.94 7.48 -36.18
C GLY A 122 3.68 6.51 -37.33
N ALA A 123 2.64 5.67 -37.22
CA ALA A 123 2.23 4.78 -38.30
C ALA A 123 1.77 5.54 -39.54
N ARG A 124 1.03 6.66 -39.38
CA ARG A 124 0.67 7.54 -40.51
C ARG A 124 1.89 8.16 -41.17
N LEU A 125 2.86 8.64 -40.39
CA LEU A 125 4.10 9.22 -40.93
C LEU A 125 4.91 8.21 -41.73
N LEU A 126 5.07 6.98 -41.21
CA LEU A 126 5.74 5.90 -41.93
C LEU A 126 5.04 5.59 -43.26
N GLN A 127 3.69 5.59 -43.30
CA GLN A 127 2.96 5.42 -44.55
C GLN A 127 3.21 6.54 -45.55
N CYS A 128 3.28 7.81 -45.10
CA CYS A 128 3.64 8.94 -45.95
C CYS A 128 5.06 8.83 -46.51
N ILE A 129 6.02 8.42 -45.67
CA ILE A 129 7.42 8.18 -46.07
C ILE A 129 7.51 7.03 -47.07
N ASP A 130 6.79 5.92 -46.84
CA ASP A 130 6.76 4.78 -47.76
C ASP A 130 6.18 5.16 -49.12
N LEU A 131 5.17 6.04 -49.16
CA LEU A 131 4.61 6.55 -50.40
C LEU A 131 5.64 7.38 -51.19
N LEU A 132 6.46 8.18 -50.51
CA LEU A 132 7.57 8.91 -51.13
C LEU A 132 8.65 7.97 -51.69
N LYS A 133 9.00 6.91 -50.95
CA LYS A 133 9.97 5.88 -51.38
C LYS A 133 9.46 5.07 -52.58
N GLN A 134 8.16 4.81 -52.64
CA GLN A 134 7.55 4.09 -53.76
C GLN A 134 7.39 4.95 -55.01
N THR A 135 7.33 6.28 -54.86
CA THR A 135 7.13 7.20 -55.97
C THR A 135 8.46 7.49 -56.68
N LYS A 136 8.67 6.82 -57.80
CA LYS A 136 9.87 7.00 -58.64
C LYS A 136 9.84 8.33 -59.40
N VAL A 137 11.01 8.96 -59.48
CA VAL A 137 11.18 10.16 -60.31
C VAL A 137 11.24 9.78 -61.78
N GLU A 138 10.42 10.44 -62.59
CA GLU A 138 10.34 10.26 -64.04
C GLU A 138 11.71 10.48 -64.72
N HIS A 139 12.10 9.56 -65.60
CA HIS A 139 13.43 9.52 -66.20
C HIS A 139 13.76 10.78 -67.00
N ALA A 140 12.76 11.39 -67.66
CA ALA A 140 12.95 12.61 -68.44
C ALA A 140 13.43 13.80 -67.60
N PHE A 141 13.16 13.81 -66.28
CA PHE A 141 13.69 14.81 -65.36
C PHE A 141 15.13 14.52 -64.96
N LYS A 142 15.55 13.25 -64.88
CA LYS A 142 16.92 12.86 -64.54
C LYS A 142 17.90 13.23 -65.67
N THR A 143 17.56 12.89 -66.91
CA THR A 143 18.39 13.18 -68.09
C THR A 143 18.57 14.68 -68.35
N ALA A 144 17.58 15.50 -67.98
CA ALA A 144 17.69 16.95 -68.09
C ALA A 144 18.69 17.56 -67.08
N ILE A 145 18.91 16.89 -65.94
CA ILE A 145 19.78 17.38 -64.86
C ILE A 145 21.22 16.85 -65.01
N GLU A 146 21.41 15.64 -65.57
CA GLU A 146 22.74 15.06 -65.85
C GLU A 146 23.61 15.92 -66.79
N GLY A 147 23.00 16.82 -67.57
CA GLY A 147 23.72 17.78 -68.41
C GLY A 147 24.35 18.96 -67.66
N GLU A 148 23.93 19.25 -66.41
CA GLU A 148 24.32 20.47 -65.69
C GLU A 148 24.89 20.25 -64.27
N LEU A 149 24.59 19.14 -63.59
CA LEU A 149 24.99 18.93 -62.18
C LEU A 149 25.43 17.47 -61.89
N GLN A 150 26.71 17.27 -61.54
CA GLN A 150 27.29 15.98 -61.14
C GLN A 150 26.70 15.40 -59.84
N ASP A 151 26.01 16.21 -59.03
CA ASP A 151 25.40 15.84 -57.73
C ASP A 151 24.00 15.20 -57.83
N ALA A 152 23.41 15.11 -59.03
CA ALA A 152 22.10 14.49 -59.23
C ALA A 152 22.15 12.97 -59.47
N ALA A 153 23.35 12.41 -59.61
CA ALA A 153 23.59 10.99 -59.83
C ALA A 153 23.31 10.18 -58.55
N GLY A 154 22.05 9.79 -58.35
CA GLY A 154 21.66 8.92 -57.24
C GLY A 154 20.23 9.11 -56.70
N LYS A 155 19.49 10.12 -57.16
CA LYS A 155 18.12 10.39 -56.68
C LYS A 155 17.08 9.68 -57.54
N ASP A 156 16.58 8.55 -57.06
CA ASP A 156 15.67 7.68 -57.79
C ASP A 156 14.20 7.85 -57.44
N THR A 157 13.94 8.23 -56.19
CA THR A 157 12.61 8.34 -55.59
C THR A 157 12.41 9.75 -55.05
N LEU A 158 11.15 10.14 -54.79
CA LEU A 158 10.88 11.45 -54.18
C LEU A 158 11.49 11.58 -52.79
N HIS A 159 11.62 10.47 -52.06
CA HIS A 159 12.26 10.44 -50.75
C HIS A 159 13.71 10.95 -50.78
N ASP A 160 14.46 10.75 -51.87
CA ASP A 160 15.87 11.18 -51.98
C ASP A 160 16.04 12.71 -52.03
N PHE A 161 14.93 13.45 -52.08
CA PHE A 161 14.88 14.92 -52.03
C PHE A 161 14.44 15.46 -50.67
N VAL A 162 14.15 14.57 -49.72
CA VAL A 162 13.69 14.89 -48.37
C VAL A 162 14.82 14.61 -47.36
N ASP A 163 14.90 15.44 -46.32
CA ASP A 163 15.82 15.23 -45.19
C ASP A 163 15.09 14.51 -44.05
N ASP A 164 15.64 13.38 -43.61
CA ASP A 164 15.11 12.55 -42.52
C ASP A 164 15.46 13.10 -41.12
N ASN A 165 16.31 14.13 -41.03
CA ASN A 165 16.75 14.69 -39.74
C ASN A 165 15.58 15.13 -38.85
N GLY A 166 14.50 15.68 -39.43
CA GLY A 166 13.31 16.08 -38.68
C GLY A 166 12.60 14.89 -38.02
N VAL A 167 12.47 13.77 -38.75
CA VAL A 167 11.85 12.54 -38.27
C VAL A 167 12.68 11.93 -37.14
N GLU A 168 14.00 11.83 -37.32
CA GLU A 168 14.87 11.24 -36.31
C GLU A 168 14.95 12.10 -35.03
N THR A 169 14.93 13.43 -35.18
CA THR A 169 14.91 14.36 -34.03
C THR A 169 13.65 14.18 -33.20
N ILE A 170 12.47 14.10 -33.86
CA ILE A 170 11.21 13.88 -33.15
C ILE A 170 11.24 12.52 -32.46
N LYS A 171 11.62 11.46 -33.19
CA LYS A 171 11.71 10.11 -32.63
C LYS A 171 12.61 10.03 -31.39
N GLN A 172 13.82 10.60 -31.47
CA GLN A 172 14.75 10.61 -30.34
C GLN A 172 14.19 11.40 -29.15
N ALA A 173 13.54 12.55 -29.39
CA ALA A 173 12.90 13.32 -28.35
C ALA A 173 11.75 12.54 -27.66
N MET A 174 10.98 11.77 -28.44
CA MET A 174 9.89 10.93 -27.91
C MET A 174 10.43 9.77 -27.06
N GLU A 175 11.48 9.08 -27.52
CA GLU A 175 12.12 8.00 -26.76
C GLU A 175 12.60 8.49 -25.38
N VAL A 176 13.27 9.65 -25.34
CA VAL A 176 13.73 10.25 -24.07
C VAL A 176 12.55 10.64 -23.17
N ALA A 177 11.49 11.20 -23.74
CA ALA A 177 10.30 11.58 -22.96
C ALA A 177 9.60 10.35 -22.37
N ILE A 178 9.47 9.27 -23.14
CA ILE A 178 8.90 8.00 -22.70
C ILE A 178 9.72 7.39 -21.56
N ASP A 179 11.05 7.33 -21.71
CA ASP A 179 11.95 6.80 -20.68
C ASP A 179 11.86 7.61 -19.38
N ASN A 180 11.76 8.93 -19.48
CA ASN A 180 11.56 9.81 -18.33
C ASN A 180 10.27 9.53 -17.58
N VAL A 181 9.16 9.33 -18.31
CA VAL A 181 7.86 9.00 -17.69
C VAL A 181 7.90 7.64 -17.03
N GLN A 182 8.49 6.62 -17.67
CA GLN A 182 8.60 5.28 -17.10
C GLN A 182 9.47 5.26 -15.83
N SER A 183 10.60 5.98 -15.83
CA SER A 183 11.44 6.15 -14.63
C SER A 183 10.67 6.80 -13.49
N ALA A 184 9.95 7.89 -13.78
CA ALA A 184 9.16 8.61 -12.79
C ALA A 184 8.01 7.74 -12.23
N GLN A 185 7.39 6.90 -13.07
CA GLN A 185 6.36 5.96 -12.67
C GLN A 185 6.92 4.86 -11.74
N GLN A 186 8.12 4.36 -12.01
CA GLN A 186 8.77 3.40 -11.13
C GLN A 186 9.06 4.01 -9.76
N GLU A 187 9.63 5.23 -9.73
CA GLU A 187 9.89 5.97 -8.47
C GLU A 187 8.62 6.20 -7.65
N MET A 188 7.50 6.50 -8.32
CA MET A 188 6.18 6.62 -7.69
C MET A 188 5.71 5.30 -7.08
N ASN A 189 5.77 4.22 -7.85
CA ASN A 189 5.32 2.89 -7.39
C ASN A 189 6.14 2.42 -6.20
N ASP A 190 7.46 2.64 -6.22
CA ASP A 190 8.35 2.31 -5.10
C ASP A 190 7.97 3.12 -3.83
N SER A 191 7.60 4.39 -4.00
CA SER A 191 7.15 5.25 -2.91
C SER A 191 5.83 4.79 -2.29
N ILE A 192 4.86 4.38 -3.13
CA ILE A 192 3.58 3.82 -2.69
C ILE A 192 3.78 2.49 -1.95
N GLN A 193 4.60 1.59 -2.50
CA GLN A 193 4.93 0.31 -1.85
C GLN A 193 5.65 0.50 -0.51
N ALA A 194 6.54 1.49 -0.40
CA ALA A 194 7.19 1.83 0.86
C ALA A 194 6.16 2.27 1.92
N LEU A 195 5.19 3.11 1.55
CA LEU A 195 4.11 3.50 2.45
C LEU A 195 3.24 2.29 2.85
N GLU A 196 2.95 1.38 1.93
CA GLU A 196 2.20 0.16 2.23
C GLU A 196 2.93 -0.73 3.25
N ALA A 197 4.22 -0.99 3.02
CA ALA A 197 5.05 -1.79 3.91
C ALA A 197 5.13 -1.16 5.31
N ASP A 198 5.25 0.17 5.38
CA ASP A 198 5.22 0.90 6.64
C ASP A 198 3.90 0.73 7.39
N LEU A 199 2.76 0.86 6.71
CA LEU A 199 1.45 0.66 7.32
C LEU A 199 1.21 -0.79 7.75
N GLN A 200 1.76 -1.75 7.01
CA GLN A 200 1.71 -3.16 7.38
C GLN A 200 2.55 -3.45 8.63
N SER A 201 3.74 -2.85 8.76
CA SER A 201 4.59 -3.02 9.94
C SER A 201 3.90 -2.58 11.24
N ILE A 202 3.08 -1.52 11.20
CA ILE A 202 2.28 -1.11 12.36
C ILE A 202 1.24 -2.17 12.70
N ASN A 203 0.56 -2.72 11.69
CA ASN A 203 -0.45 -3.75 11.91
C ASN A 203 0.16 -5.04 12.49
N GLU A 204 1.36 -5.41 12.04
CA GLU A 204 2.11 -6.54 12.59
C GLU A 204 2.48 -6.32 14.07
N VAL A 205 2.94 -5.13 14.45
CA VAL A 205 3.22 -4.82 15.87
C VAL A 205 1.94 -4.91 16.72
N LEU A 206 0.79 -4.52 16.19
CA LEU A 206 -0.49 -4.61 16.91
C LEU A 206 -1.05 -6.03 17.01
N ASN A 207 -0.81 -6.88 16.00
CA ASN A 207 -1.43 -8.20 15.90
C ASN A 207 -0.51 -9.35 16.32
N SER A 208 0.81 -9.18 16.26
CA SER A 208 1.84 -10.23 16.52
C SER A 208 1.69 -10.94 17.87
N ARG A 209 1.02 -10.32 18.85
CA ARG A 209 0.80 -10.90 20.18
C ARG A 209 -0.63 -11.33 20.48
N ALA A 210 -1.58 -11.06 19.58
CA ALA A 210 -2.91 -11.67 19.68
C ALA A 210 -2.83 -13.20 19.44
N GLU A 211 -1.92 -13.65 18.57
CA GLU A 211 -1.77 -15.06 18.18
C GLU A 211 -0.82 -15.88 19.07
N LEU A 212 0.12 -15.24 19.78
CA LEU A 212 0.99 -15.94 20.75
C LEU A 212 0.25 -16.37 22.04
N SER A 213 -1.05 -16.08 22.12
CA SER A 213 -1.96 -16.69 23.09
C SER A 213 -2.47 -18.08 22.65
N GLY A 214 -1.74 -18.75 21.74
CA GLY A 214 -1.99 -20.10 21.25
C GLY A 214 -1.52 -21.23 22.18
N THR A 215 -1.86 -21.15 23.48
CA THR A 215 -1.98 -22.33 24.34
C THR A 215 -3.36 -22.26 25.01
N GLU A 216 -4.38 -22.52 24.20
CA GLU A 216 -5.81 -22.41 24.52
C GLU A 216 -6.34 -23.38 25.60
N SER A 217 -5.48 -24.03 26.39
CA SER A 217 -5.92 -25.06 27.34
C SER A 217 -6.05 -24.59 28.81
N GLU A 218 -5.57 -23.39 29.19
CA GLU A 218 -5.66 -22.89 30.58
C GLU A 218 -6.41 -21.55 30.75
N LEU A 219 -6.83 -20.89 29.65
CA LEU A 219 -7.36 -19.51 29.66
C LEU A 219 -8.90 -19.38 29.61
N GLN A 220 -9.66 -20.45 29.85
CA GLN A 220 -11.12 -20.42 29.70
C GLN A 220 -11.88 -19.68 30.80
N GLN A 221 -11.22 -19.15 31.83
CA GLN A 221 -11.87 -18.19 32.72
C GLN A 221 -11.37 -16.76 32.42
N PRO A 222 -12.25 -15.86 31.94
CA PRO A 222 -11.89 -14.45 31.88
C PRO A 222 -11.51 -13.98 33.29
N PHE A 223 -10.28 -13.51 33.45
CA PHE A 223 -9.85 -12.87 34.69
C PHE A 223 -10.80 -11.70 34.97
N THR A 224 -11.66 -11.85 35.98
CA THR A 224 -12.55 -10.78 36.41
C THR A 224 -11.93 -10.09 37.60
N VAL A 225 -11.40 -8.88 37.38
CA VAL A 225 -10.79 -8.03 38.41
C VAL A 225 -11.65 -7.99 39.69
N ALA A 226 -12.96 -7.81 39.52
CA ALA A 226 -13.91 -7.76 40.63
C ALA A 226 -14.09 -9.12 41.33
N GLY A 227 -14.11 -10.22 40.59
CA GLY A 227 -14.25 -11.57 41.14
C GLY A 227 -13.01 -12.01 41.92
N THR A 228 -11.82 -11.71 41.41
CA THR A 228 -10.56 -12.05 42.10
C THR A 228 -10.34 -11.22 43.36
N LEU A 229 -10.71 -9.94 43.37
CA LEU A 229 -10.66 -9.13 44.59
C LEU A 229 -11.66 -9.62 45.64
N ALA A 230 -12.90 -9.89 45.25
CA ALA A 230 -13.90 -10.42 46.18
C ALA A 230 -13.47 -11.77 46.76
N LEU A 231 -12.83 -12.63 45.96
CA LEU A 231 -12.28 -13.91 46.43
C LEU A 231 -11.15 -13.69 47.45
N LEU A 232 -10.19 -12.82 47.17
CA LEU A 232 -9.10 -12.48 48.11
C LEU A 232 -9.62 -11.83 49.40
N GLU A 233 -10.61 -10.94 49.31
CA GLU A 233 -11.28 -10.33 50.47
C GLU A 233 -11.98 -11.38 51.33
N ASN A 234 -12.69 -12.34 50.71
CA ASN A 234 -13.35 -13.43 51.42
C ASN A 234 -12.31 -14.34 52.12
N HIS A 235 -11.22 -14.72 51.45
CA HIS A 235 -10.17 -15.52 52.09
C HIS A 235 -9.53 -14.80 53.27
N ALA A 236 -9.18 -13.52 53.13
CA ALA A 236 -8.62 -12.73 54.22
C ALA A 236 -9.59 -12.62 55.40
N HIS A 237 -10.89 -12.47 55.13
CA HIS A 237 -11.93 -12.40 56.15
C HIS A 237 -12.12 -13.72 56.91
N GLU A 238 -12.19 -14.85 56.19
CA GLU A 238 -12.27 -16.16 56.83
C GLU A 238 -11.00 -16.49 57.61
N MET A 239 -9.82 -16.13 57.10
CA MET A 239 -8.56 -16.30 57.84
C MET A 239 -8.50 -15.48 59.14
N ALA A 240 -9.04 -14.25 59.11
CA ALA A 240 -9.15 -13.43 60.33
C ALA A 240 -10.12 -14.05 61.36
N ARG A 241 -11.24 -14.64 60.92
CA ARG A 241 -12.17 -15.37 61.79
C ARG A 241 -11.55 -16.63 62.39
N SER A 242 -10.83 -17.41 61.60
CA SER A 242 -10.12 -18.60 62.09
C SER A 242 -9.07 -18.21 63.13
N LEU A 243 -8.32 -17.13 62.92
CA LEU A 243 -7.38 -16.60 63.93
C LEU A 243 -8.10 -16.11 65.19
N GLU A 244 -9.23 -15.39 65.06
CA GLU A 244 -10.03 -14.97 66.20
C GLU A 244 -10.52 -16.18 67.02
N SER A 245 -10.90 -17.28 66.35
CA SER A 245 -11.29 -18.53 66.99
C SER A 245 -10.12 -19.19 67.74
N LEU A 246 -8.93 -19.22 67.14
CA LEU A 246 -7.71 -19.74 67.79
C LEU A 246 -7.31 -18.91 69.01
N VAL A 247 -7.43 -17.57 68.94
CA VAL A 247 -7.19 -16.66 70.08
C VAL A 247 -8.19 -16.91 71.20
N LYS A 248 -9.48 -17.04 70.87
CA LYS A 248 -10.52 -17.38 71.87
C LYS A 248 -10.24 -18.73 72.53
N HIS A 249 -9.85 -19.75 71.75
CA HIS A 249 -9.49 -21.07 72.29
C HIS A 249 -8.26 -20.98 73.21
N PHE A 250 -7.26 -20.18 72.86
CA PHE A 250 -6.11 -19.92 73.73
C PHE A 250 -6.52 -19.24 75.04
N ASP A 251 -7.35 -18.20 74.98
CA ASP A 251 -7.86 -17.50 76.16
C ASP A 251 -8.69 -18.43 77.05
N LEU A 252 -9.47 -19.33 76.45
CA LEU A 252 -10.21 -20.38 77.16
C LEU A 252 -9.25 -21.41 77.80
N CYS A 253 -8.16 -21.80 77.14
CA CYS A 253 -7.14 -22.67 77.72
C CYS A 253 -6.44 -22.02 78.93
N VAL A 254 -6.10 -20.73 78.82
CA VAL A 254 -5.53 -19.93 79.91
C VAL A 254 -6.53 -19.84 81.08
N THR A 255 -7.81 -19.63 80.80
CA THR A 255 -8.88 -19.55 81.80
C THR A 255 -9.10 -20.89 82.50
N ALA A 256 -9.14 -22.01 81.76
CA ALA A 256 -9.28 -23.35 82.32
C ALA A 256 -8.10 -23.73 83.25
N ILE A 257 -6.88 -23.34 82.89
CA ILE A 257 -5.68 -23.57 83.72
C ILE A 257 -5.71 -22.77 85.01
N LYS A 258 -6.15 -21.50 84.99
CA LYS A 258 -6.33 -20.69 86.21
C LYS A 258 -7.35 -21.28 87.18
N HIS A 259 -8.34 -21.99 86.64
CA HIS A 259 -9.42 -22.61 87.40
C HIS A 259 -9.13 -24.03 87.89
N THR A 260 -7.94 -24.57 87.60
CA THR A 260 -7.53 -25.92 87.99
C THR A 260 -6.42 -25.86 89.03
N GLU A 261 -6.62 -26.51 90.17
CA GLU A 261 -5.65 -26.57 91.27
C GLU A 261 -4.32 -27.19 90.80
N GLY A 262 -3.19 -26.48 90.97
CA GLY A 262 -1.87 -26.92 90.50
C GLY A 262 -1.58 -26.70 89.01
N GLY A 263 -2.53 -26.17 88.22
CA GLY A 263 -2.37 -25.95 86.78
C GLY A 263 -1.23 -25.01 86.41
N GLY A 264 -1.07 -23.89 87.12
CA GLY A 264 0.01 -22.93 86.87
C GLY A 264 1.42 -23.49 87.16
N GLU A 265 1.55 -24.38 88.14
CA GLU A 265 2.83 -25.02 88.48
C GLU A 265 3.19 -26.13 87.45
N ALA A 266 2.19 -26.85 86.94
CA ALA A 266 2.37 -27.84 85.89
C ALA A 266 2.80 -27.21 84.55
N VAL A 267 2.21 -26.06 84.17
CA VAL A 267 2.66 -25.28 83.00
C VAL A 267 4.13 -24.84 83.15
N PHE A 268 4.55 -24.46 84.35
CA PHE A 268 5.94 -24.05 84.62
C PHE A 268 6.93 -25.21 84.44
N GLN A 269 6.55 -26.43 84.81
CA GLN A 269 7.40 -27.61 84.65
C GLN A 269 7.53 -28.04 83.18
N THR A 270 6.44 -27.98 82.41
CA THR A 270 6.43 -28.39 81.00
C THR A 270 7.04 -27.34 80.06
N MET A 271 6.78 -26.06 80.27
CA MET A 271 7.36 -24.98 79.43
C MET A 271 8.87 -24.84 79.62
N ASN A 272 9.41 -25.15 80.81
CA ASN A 272 10.87 -25.22 81.03
C ASN A 272 11.51 -26.47 80.41
N ALA A 273 10.75 -27.54 80.17
CA ALA A 273 11.25 -28.79 79.62
C ALA A 273 11.27 -28.81 78.08
N GLU A 274 10.35 -28.11 77.42
CA GLU A 274 10.20 -28.12 75.95
C GLU A 274 10.92 -26.97 75.21
N GLU A 275 11.72 -26.13 75.90
CA GLU A 275 12.46 -24.99 75.29
C GLU A 275 11.55 -24.08 74.41
N VAL A 276 10.26 -23.98 74.75
CA VAL A 276 9.31 -23.16 74.00
C VAL A 276 9.49 -21.73 74.43
N ASP A 277 9.99 -20.88 73.52
CA ASP A 277 10.32 -19.47 73.76
C ASP A 277 9.29 -18.79 74.66
N ALA A 278 9.74 -18.43 75.88
CA ALA A 278 8.93 -17.89 76.97
C ALA A 278 8.66 -16.38 76.78
N VAL A 279 8.66 -15.92 75.53
CA VAL A 279 8.46 -14.52 75.19
C VAL A 279 6.99 -14.32 74.83
N GLY A 280 6.20 -13.84 75.80
CA GLY A 280 4.89 -13.23 75.53
C GLY A 280 3.75 -13.64 76.46
N LEU A 281 3.88 -14.74 77.20
CA LEU A 281 2.96 -15.01 78.32
C LEU A 281 3.42 -14.14 79.48
N GLY A 282 2.67 -13.08 79.79
CA GLY A 282 2.80 -12.43 81.08
C GLY A 282 2.55 -13.48 82.15
N MET A 283 3.60 -14.05 82.75
CA MET A 283 3.48 -15.09 83.78
C MET A 283 2.66 -14.60 84.99
N ASP A 284 2.57 -13.28 85.14
CA ASP A 284 1.73 -12.57 86.10
C ASP A 284 0.22 -12.79 85.85
N GLU A 285 -0.21 -12.98 84.59
CA GLU A 285 -1.62 -13.22 84.26
C GLU A 285 -2.09 -14.63 84.62
N LEU A 286 -1.21 -15.65 84.51
CA LEU A 286 -1.51 -17.04 84.88
C LEU A 286 -1.54 -17.25 86.40
N GLN A 287 -0.89 -16.38 87.17
CA GLN A 287 -0.88 -16.37 88.64
C GLN A 287 -1.97 -15.46 89.23
N ALA A 288 -2.65 -14.66 88.42
CA ALA A 288 -3.77 -13.82 88.87
C ALA A 288 -4.94 -14.68 89.38
N PRO A 289 -5.63 -14.25 90.46
CA PRO A 289 -6.73 -15.01 91.04
C PRO A 289 -7.86 -15.20 90.01
N ALA A 290 -8.31 -16.44 89.88
CA ALA A 290 -9.37 -16.82 88.94
C ALA A 290 -10.69 -16.13 89.32
N GLN A 291 -11.44 -15.64 88.32
CA GLN A 291 -12.75 -15.00 88.53
C GLN A 291 -13.75 -16.03 89.06
N PRO A 292 -14.67 -15.72 89.99
CA PRO A 292 -15.61 -16.72 90.50
C PRO A 292 -16.45 -17.32 89.35
N MET A 293 -16.36 -18.63 89.16
CA MET A 293 -17.06 -19.39 88.12
C MET A 293 -17.78 -20.57 88.76
N ASN A 294 -19.01 -20.83 88.33
CA ASN A 294 -19.82 -21.91 88.89
C ASN A 294 -19.31 -23.29 88.41
N ASP A 295 -19.61 -24.35 89.16
CA ASP A 295 -19.16 -25.70 88.81
C ASP A 295 -19.78 -26.22 87.50
N GLU A 296 -21.01 -25.82 87.19
CA GLU A 296 -21.69 -26.14 85.92
C GLU A 296 -21.01 -25.46 84.72
N GLU A 297 -20.69 -24.16 84.85
CA GLU A 297 -19.96 -23.37 83.85
C GLU A 297 -18.55 -23.94 83.60
N ARG A 298 -17.89 -24.47 84.65
CA ARG A 298 -16.59 -25.14 84.54
C ARG A 298 -16.66 -26.40 83.68
N VAL A 299 -17.67 -27.24 83.90
CA VAL A 299 -17.83 -28.50 83.16
C VAL A 299 -18.14 -28.21 81.69
N GLU A 300 -18.99 -27.22 81.41
CA GLU A 300 -19.31 -26.80 80.05
C GLU A 300 -18.08 -26.23 79.32
N MET A 301 -17.27 -25.40 80.00
CA MET A 301 -16.00 -24.88 79.44
C MET A 301 -15.00 -25.99 79.12
N LEU A 302 -14.82 -26.98 80.02
CA LEU A 302 -13.92 -28.10 79.78
C LEU A 302 -14.38 -28.97 78.61
N GLN A 303 -15.69 -29.13 78.43
CA GLN A 303 -16.26 -29.84 77.29
C GLN A 303 -16.05 -29.10 75.97
N VAL A 304 -16.23 -27.77 75.95
CA VAL A 304 -15.92 -26.95 74.77
C VAL A 304 -14.43 -27.04 74.42
N LEU A 305 -13.55 -26.96 75.42
CA LEU A 305 -12.11 -27.02 75.24
C LEU A 305 -11.65 -28.37 74.67
N GLU A 306 -12.21 -29.49 75.13
CA GLU A 306 -11.91 -30.83 74.61
C GLU A 306 -12.34 -30.99 73.14
N ASN A 307 -13.48 -30.40 72.75
CA ASN A 307 -13.94 -30.41 71.36
C ASN A 307 -13.07 -29.52 70.48
N ASP A 308 -12.85 -28.26 70.88
CA ASP A 308 -12.04 -27.30 70.12
C ASP A 308 -10.62 -27.83 69.91
N ALA A 309 -10.02 -28.47 70.92
CA ALA A 309 -8.67 -28.99 70.85
C ALA A 309 -8.49 -30.09 69.77
N GLN A 310 -9.57 -30.77 69.37
CA GLN A 310 -9.54 -31.73 68.25
C GLN A 310 -9.57 -31.04 66.88
N GLU A 311 -10.13 -29.84 66.82
CA GLU A 311 -10.32 -29.07 65.58
C GLU A 311 -9.17 -28.07 65.30
N VAL A 312 -8.35 -27.72 66.30
CA VAL A 312 -7.26 -26.72 66.17
C VAL A 312 -6.32 -27.02 64.98
N ASP A 313 -5.89 -28.26 64.81
CA ASP A 313 -4.98 -28.62 63.71
C ASP A 313 -5.66 -28.51 62.34
N GLU A 314 -6.97 -28.82 62.25
CA GLU A 314 -7.76 -28.64 61.03
C GLU A 314 -7.92 -27.17 60.65
N VAL A 315 -8.18 -26.30 61.64
CA VAL A 315 -8.27 -24.84 61.44
C VAL A 315 -6.92 -24.27 60.97
N VAL A 316 -5.80 -24.77 61.50
CA VAL A 316 -4.46 -24.35 61.04
C VAL A 316 -4.18 -24.80 59.61
N MET A 317 -4.56 -26.03 59.23
CA MET A 317 -4.46 -26.50 57.84
C MET A 317 -5.33 -25.63 56.91
N GLU A 318 -6.55 -25.32 57.34
CA GLU A 318 -7.47 -24.46 56.59
C GLU A 318 -6.90 -23.05 56.34
N LEU A 319 -6.21 -22.48 57.35
CA LEU A 319 -5.48 -21.21 57.22
C LEU A 319 -4.34 -21.31 56.19
N GLN A 320 -3.60 -22.42 56.19
CA GLN A 320 -2.51 -22.66 55.24
C GLN A 320 -3.05 -22.81 53.80
N ASP A 321 -4.13 -23.57 53.62
CA ASP A 321 -4.77 -23.78 52.32
C ASP A 321 -5.32 -22.47 51.73
N ARG A 322 -5.99 -21.66 52.56
CA ARG A 322 -6.47 -20.33 52.14
C ARG A 322 -5.32 -19.41 51.78
N ASN A 323 -4.24 -19.41 52.55
CA ASN A 323 -3.05 -18.62 52.22
C ASN A 323 -2.44 -19.07 50.88
N ALA A 324 -2.32 -20.38 50.64
CA ALA A 324 -1.80 -20.92 49.39
C ALA A 324 -2.68 -20.53 48.17
N GLU A 325 -4.00 -20.55 48.32
CA GLU A 325 -4.92 -20.08 47.27
C GLU A 325 -4.77 -18.58 47.03
N MET A 326 -4.66 -17.76 48.09
CA MET A 326 -4.42 -16.31 47.95
C MET A 326 -3.12 -16.00 47.19
N GLU A 327 -2.03 -16.73 47.45
CA GLU A 327 -0.77 -16.61 46.70
C GLU A 327 -0.95 -16.98 45.23
N SER A 328 -1.69 -18.06 44.93
CA SER A 328 -2.01 -18.45 43.55
C SER A 328 -2.79 -17.37 42.80
N GLN A 329 -3.77 -16.74 43.48
CA GLN A 329 -4.53 -15.63 42.91
C GLN A 329 -3.67 -14.38 42.68
N LEU A 330 -2.73 -14.08 43.60
CA LEU A 330 -1.78 -12.99 43.42
C LEU A 330 -0.88 -13.21 42.20
N ASP A 331 -0.39 -14.43 42.00
CA ASP A 331 0.42 -14.78 40.82
C ASP A 331 -0.38 -14.60 39.52
N LYS A 332 -1.66 -14.97 39.50
CA LYS A 332 -2.56 -14.70 38.36
C LYS A 332 -2.69 -13.19 38.08
N ILE A 333 -2.80 -12.36 39.11
CA ILE A 333 -2.83 -10.89 38.98
C ILE A 333 -1.51 -10.37 38.40
N HIS A 334 -0.38 -10.88 38.85
CA HIS A 334 0.95 -10.48 38.36
C HIS A 334 1.14 -10.83 36.88
N ARG A 335 0.79 -12.06 36.47
CA ARG A 335 0.80 -12.48 35.05
C ARG A 335 -0.17 -11.65 34.21
N TRP A 336 -1.32 -11.25 34.76
CA TRP A 336 -2.24 -10.36 34.07
C TRP A 336 -1.66 -8.95 33.90
N ARG A 337 -1.06 -8.38 34.95
CA ARG A 337 -0.32 -7.10 34.89
C ARG A 337 0.74 -7.13 33.80
N GLU A 338 1.63 -8.13 33.82
CA GLU A 338 2.72 -8.25 32.85
C GLU A 338 2.20 -8.29 31.41
N ARG A 339 1.10 -9.02 31.16
CA ARG A 339 0.45 -9.03 29.83
C ARG A 339 -0.07 -7.66 29.42
N GLN A 340 -0.65 -6.88 30.34
CA GLN A 340 -1.12 -5.53 30.02
C GLN A 340 0.03 -4.53 29.82
N GLU A 341 1.12 -4.66 30.58
CA GLU A 341 2.33 -3.85 30.40
C GLU A 341 2.98 -4.10 29.04
N ASN A 342 3.07 -5.37 28.65
CA ASN A 342 3.50 -5.78 27.32
C ASN A 342 2.59 -5.19 26.22
N ALA A 343 1.26 -5.33 26.35
CA ALA A 343 0.32 -4.76 25.39
C ALA A 343 0.43 -3.24 25.26
N TYR A 344 0.68 -2.53 26.37
CA TYR A 344 0.95 -1.10 26.34
C TYR A 344 2.29 -0.77 25.65
N ALA A 345 3.34 -1.54 25.90
CA ALA A 345 4.63 -1.37 25.23
C ALA A 345 4.54 -1.58 23.71
N ASP A 346 3.72 -2.53 23.26
CA ASP A 346 3.43 -2.77 21.84
C ASP A 346 2.72 -1.56 21.22
N VAL A 347 1.68 -1.03 21.88
CA VAL A 347 1.00 0.20 21.45
C VAL A 347 1.95 1.39 21.41
N ALA A 348 2.82 1.55 22.40
CA ALA A 348 3.81 2.62 22.42
C ALA A 348 4.83 2.49 21.27
N THR A 349 5.22 1.26 20.93
CA THR A 349 6.09 0.97 19.77
C THR A 349 5.40 1.31 18.46
N ALA A 350 4.12 0.95 18.32
CA ALA A 350 3.30 1.30 17.17
C ALA A 350 3.17 2.83 16.98
N PHE A 351 3.04 3.60 18.07
CA PHE A 351 3.06 5.08 17.99
C PHE A 351 4.41 5.63 17.54
N LYS A 352 5.53 5.04 17.95
CA LYS A 352 6.86 5.45 17.45
C LYS A 352 7.02 5.16 15.96
N LEU A 353 6.44 4.06 15.47
CA LEU A 353 6.41 3.78 14.03
C LEU A 353 5.52 4.79 13.30
N LEU A 354 4.34 5.09 13.84
CA LEU A 354 3.44 6.10 13.28
C LEU A 354 4.11 7.48 13.18
N ASP A 355 4.87 7.89 14.18
CA ASP A 355 5.63 9.17 14.18
C ASP A 355 6.68 9.20 13.05
N LYS A 356 7.42 8.09 12.86
CA LYS A 356 8.37 7.95 11.73
C LYS A 356 7.68 8.00 10.36
N ILE A 357 6.48 7.44 10.24
CA ILE A 357 5.69 7.51 9.00
C ILE A 357 5.18 8.95 8.79
N SER A 358 4.68 9.59 9.84
CA SER A 358 4.22 10.98 9.78
C SER A 358 5.32 11.92 9.30
N GLY A 359 6.57 11.71 9.73
CA GLY A 359 7.73 12.47 9.24
C GLY A 359 8.03 12.29 7.75
N ARG A 360 7.59 11.19 7.14
CA ARG A 360 7.76 10.90 5.70
C ARG A 360 6.52 11.18 4.86
N LEU A 361 5.35 11.37 5.49
CA LEU A 361 4.07 11.55 4.81
C LEU A 361 4.07 12.74 3.85
N SER A 362 4.63 13.87 4.28
CA SER A 362 4.78 15.05 3.41
C SER A 362 5.69 14.78 2.22
N GLY A 363 6.70 13.92 2.40
CA GLY A 363 7.55 13.41 1.33
C GLY A 363 6.74 12.66 0.28
N TYR A 364 5.97 11.64 0.69
CA TYR A 364 5.12 10.87 -0.24
C TYR A 364 4.14 11.74 -1.03
N VAL A 365 3.49 12.72 -0.37
CA VAL A 365 2.60 13.66 -1.05
C VAL A 365 3.35 14.57 -2.02
N ALA A 366 4.55 15.03 -1.65
CA ALA A 366 5.39 15.85 -2.52
C ALA A 366 5.92 15.07 -3.73
N GLU A 367 6.23 13.77 -3.59
CA GLU A 367 6.59 12.89 -4.70
C GLU A 367 5.48 12.84 -5.76
N ILE A 368 4.21 12.78 -5.35
CA ILE A 368 3.07 12.77 -6.28
C ILE A 368 2.89 14.08 -7.00
N ALA A 369 3.01 15.20 -6.29
CA ALA A 369 2.97 16.50 -6.93
C ALA A 369 4.11 16.64 -7.96
N ARG A 370 5.31 16.15 -7.64
CA ARG A 370 6.45 16.17 -8.56
C ARG A 370 6.24 15.25 -9.76
N HIS A 371 5.71 14.05 -9.54
CA HIS A 371 5.37 13.12 -10.61
C HIS A 371 4.32 13.69 -11.55
N ALA A 372 3.25 14.29 -11.02
CA ALA A 372 2.23 14.96 -11.83
C ALA A 372 2.81 16.12 -12.64
N MET A 373 3.71 16.92 -12.05
CA MET A 373 4.40 18.00 -12.75
C MET A 373 5.30 17.46 -13.87
N ARG A 374 6.07 16.40 -13.59
CA ARG A 374 6.94 15.76 -14.58
C ARG A 374 6.12 15.12 -15.70
N TRP A 375 5.01 14.47 -15.37
CA TRP A 375 4.06 13.94 -16.35
C TRP A 375 3.57 15.04 -17.29
N ASN A 376 3.12 16.18 -16.75
CA ASN A 376 2.65 17.28 -17.59
C ASN A 376 3.75 17.83 -18.52
N GLU A 377 4.99 17.91 -18.04
CA GLU A 377 6.12 18.35 -18.87
C GLU A 377 6.44 17.36 -20.00
N GLU A 378 6.55 16.07 -19.68
CA GLU A 378 6.85 15.05 -20.69
C GLU A 378 5.67 14.84 -21.64
N LYS A 379 4.43 14.93 -21.15
CA LYS A 379 3.22 14.90 -21.98
C LYS A 379 3.23 16.01 -23.02
N ALA A 380 3.55 17.24 -22.63
CA ALA A 380 3.64 18.35 -23.56
C ALA A 380 4.70 18.10 -24.65
N LYS A 381 5.86 17.52 -24.29
CA LYS A 381 6.88 17.13 -25.27
C LYS A 381 6.34 16.06 -26.23
N ILE A 382 5.59 15.10 -25.73
CA ILE A 382 4.99 14.04 -26.56
C ILE A 382 3.93 14.62 -27.51
N GLU A 383 3.05 15.50 -27.01
CA GLU A 383 2.05 16.21 -27.81
C GLU A 383 2.70 17.08 -28.90
N ASP A 384 3.78 17.80 -28.58
CA ASP A 384 4.57 18.55 -29.57
C ASP A 384 5.16 17.61 -30.64
N GLY A 385 5.65 16.44 -30.25
CA GLY A 385 6.15 15.43 -31.18
C GLY A 385 5.06 14.85 -32.09
N ILE A 386 3.86 14.60 -31.55
CA ILE A 386 2.68 14.20 -32.33
C ILE A 386 2.36 15.28 -33.36
N GLY A 387 2.25 16.54 -32.94
CA GLY A 387 2.01 17.68 -33.83
C GLY A 387 3.07 17.79 -34.94
N GLY A 388 4.34 17.67 -34.58
CA GLY A 388 5.44 17.69 -35.56
C GLY A 388 5.36 16.56 -36.58
N MET A 389 4.93 15.35 -36.18
CA MET A 389 4.72 14.24 -37.12
C MET A 389 3.52 14.48 -38.05
N GLU A 390 2.44 15.09 -37.56
CA GLU A 390 1.30 15.46 -38.39
C GLU A 390 1.67 16.53 -39.43
N GLU A 391 2.44 17.54 -39.03
CA GLU A 391 2.97 18.57 -39.94
C GLU A 391 3.87 17.97 -41.02
N LEU A 392 4.74 17.01 -40.67
CA LEU A 392 5.57 16.29 -41.64
C LEU A 392 4.73 15.45 -42.60
N CYS A 393 3.69 14.76 -42.11
CA CYS A 393 2.76 14.03 -42.97
C CYS A 393 2.10 14.97 -43.99
N GLU A 394 1.61 16.12 -43.52
CA GLU A 394 0.97 17.12 -44.37
C GLU A 394 1.97 17.68 -45.40
N TYR A 395 3.21 17.97 -44.98
CA TYR A 395 4.27 18.43 -45.87
C TYR A 395 4.57 17.40 -46.97
N TYR A 396 4.72 16.11 -46.61
CA TYR A 396 4.98 15.04 -47.58
C TYR A 396 3.81 14.82 -48.55
N ALA A 397 2.57 14.92 -48.06
CA ALA A 397 1.39 14.87 -48.91
C ALA A 397 1.36 16.04 -49.92
N HIS A 398 1.70 17.26 -49.47
CA HIS A 398 1.82 18.42 -50.35
C HIS A 398 2.95 18.26 -51.38
N PHE A 399 4.07 17.67 -50.99
CA PHE A 399 5.18 17.41 -51.90
C PHE A 399 4.81 16.43 -53.01
N LEU A 400 4.12 15.33 -52.67
CA LEU A 400 3.56 14.39 -53.65
C LEU A 400 2.60 15.08 -54.62
N HIS A 401 1.70 15.90 -54.10
CA HIS A 401 0.74 16.65 -54.91
C HIS A 401 1.44 17.65 -55.85
N ALA A 402 2.44 18.39 -55.34
CA ALA A 402 3.22 19.33 -56.13
C ALA A 402 4.03 18.63 -57.23
N TYR A 403 4.52 17.41 -56.97
CA TYR A 403 5.22 16.61 -57.97
C TYR A 403 4.32 16.20 -59.14
N ASP A 404 3.08 15.77 -58.87
CA ASP A 404 2.09 15.52 -59.93
C ASP A 404 1.78 16.82 -60.71
N GLY A 405 1.67 17.95 -60.01
CA GLY A 405 1.52 19.27 -60.63
C GLY A 405 2.68 19.62 -61.58
N LEU A 406 3.92 19.32 -61.20
CA LEU A 406 5.11 19.53 -62.02
C LEU A 406 5.05 18.71 -63.33
N ILE A 407 4.65 17.44 -63.26
CA ILE A 407 4.50 16.57 -64.44
C ILE A 407 3.52 17.21 -65.44
N VAL A 408 2.37 17.66 -64.95
CA VAL A 408 1.33 18.27 -65.80
C VAL A 408 1.80 19.61 -66.38
N GLU A 409 2.47 20.44 -65.57
CA GLU A 409 2.97 21.74 -66.02
C GLU A 409 4.05 21.60 -67.11
N VAL A 410 4.94 20.61 -66.99
CA VAL A 410 5.94 20.32 -68.03
C VAL A 410 5.28 19.89 -69.34
N ALA A 411 4.26 19.03 -69.27
CA ALA A 411 3.50 18.64 -70.46
C ALA A 411 2.77 19.83 -71.11
N ARG A 412 2.22 20.74 -70.30
CA ARG A 412 1.59 21.98 -70.77
C ARG A 412 2.60 22.89 -71.48
N ARG A 413 3.76 23.15 -70.87
CA ARG A 413 4.85 23.95 -71.47
C ARG A 413 5.31 23.37 -72.80
N ARG A 414 5.42 22.05 -72.89
CA ARG A 414 5.77 21.36 -74.13
C ARG A 414 4.70 21.54 -75.21
N THR A 415 3.43 21.48 -74.85
CA THR A 415 2.31 21.69 -75.78
C THR A 415 2.34 23.10 -76.36
N VAL A 416 2.55 24.10 -75.50
CA VAL A 416 2.67 25.50 -75.92
C VAL A 416 3.90 25.70 -76.81
N LYS A 417 5.05 25.12 -76.46
CA LYS A 417 6.26 25.14 -77.31
C LYS A 417 5.98 24.59 -78.71
N LYS A 418 5.36 23.41 -78.81
CA LYS A 418 4.98 22.81 -80.11
C LYS A 418 3.98 23.67 -80.90
N GLN A 419 3.06 24.35 -80.22
CA GLN A 419 2.13 25.27 -80.86
C GLN A 419 2.86 26.50 -81.43
N MET A 420 3.80 27.08 -80.68
CA MET A 420 4.64 28.18 -81.15
C MET A 420 5.49 27.75 -82.35
N GLU A 421 6.17 26.61 -82.27
CA GLU A 421 6.97 26.05 -83.36
C GLU A 421 6.13 25.78 -84.61
N ARG A 422 4.91 25.26 -84.44
CA ARG A 422 3.96 25.06 -85.54
C ARG A 422 3.58 26.37 -86.22
N ILE A 423 3.24 27.41 -85.45
CA ILE A 423 2.91 28.73 -86.01
C ILE A 423 4.10 29.31 -86.78
N VAL A 424 5.32 29.19 -86.24
CA VAL A 424 6.54 29.63 -86.90
C VAL A 424 6.78 28.84 -88.20
N ALA A 425 6.58 27.52 -88.18
CA ALA A 425 6.70 26.68 -89.39
C ALA A 425 5.65 27.01 -90.45
N GLU A 426 4.40 27.25 -90.05
CA GLU A 426 3.32 27.68 -90.94
C GLU A 426 3.62 29.06 -91.55
N ALA A 427 4.16 29.99 -90.76
CA ALA A 427 4.57 31.31 -91.23
C ALA A 427 5.75 31.23 -92.20
N HIS A 428 6.77 30.42 -91.92
CA HIS A 428 7.87 30.16 -92.86
C HIS A 428 7.36 29.56 -94.18
N ALA A 429 6.44 28.59 -94.12
CA ALA A 429 5.85 28.00 -95.32
C ALA A 429 5.06 29.03 -96.16
N GLN A 430 4.31 29.92 -95.51
CA GLN A 430 3.60 31.01 -96.19
C GLN A 430 4.55 32.03 -96.83
N LEU A 431 5.62 32.42 -96.11
CA LEU A 431 6.64 33.33 -96.64
C LEU A 431 7.38 32.73 -97.85
N GLU A 432 7.73 31.44 -97.80
CA GLU A 432 8.38 30.75 -98.92
C GLU A 432 7.44 30.62 -100.13
N GLN A 433 6.15 30.33 -99.90
CA GLN A 433 5.16 30.30 -100.97
C GLN A 433 5.02 31.68 -101.66
N MET A 434 4.98 32.77 -100.89
CA MET A 434 4.95 34.13 -101.45
C MET A 434 6.23 34.47 -102.20
N TYR A 435 7.39 34.06 -101.68
CA TYR A 435 8.68 34.23 -102.33
C TYR A 435 8.72 33.54 -103.68
N GLU A 436 8.35 32.26 -103.75
CA GLU A 436 8.34 31.49 -105.00
C GLU A 436 7.32 32.04 -106.00
N SER A 437 6.16 32.48 -105.53
CA SER A 437 5.15 33.12 -106.39
C SER A 437 5.65 34.44 -106.99
N ASP A 438 6.27 35.33 -106.20
CA ASP A 438 6.84 36.59 -106.71
C ASP A 438 8.05 36.33 -107.61
N ARG A 439 8.90 35.35 -107.27
CA ARG A 439 10.04 34.94 -108.08
C ARG A 439 9.58 34.49 -109.47
N GLN A 440 8.51 33.69 -109.53
CA GLN A 440 7.91 33.23 -110.78
C GLN A 440 7.34 34.40 -111.59
N LEU A 441 6.54 35.29 -110.97
CA LEU A 441 5.99 36.46 -111.65
C LEU A 441 7.07 37.41 -112.19
N ARG A 442 8.15 37.64 -111.43
CA ARG A 442 9.30 38.44 -111.90
C ARG A 442 10.04 37.76 -113.05
N LEU A 443 10.15 36.43 -113.02
CA LEU A 443 10.76 35.67 -114.10
C LEU A 443 9.91 35.75 -115.38
N GLU A 444 8.59 35.57 -115.25
CA GLU A 444 7.63 35.72 -116.35
C GLU A 444 7.67 37.13 -116.95
N PHE A 445 7.62 38.17 -116.10
CA PHE A 445 7.77 39.56 -116.54
C PHE A 445 9.09 39.78 -117.30
N LYS A 446 10.19 39.23 -116.80
CA LYS A 446 11.50 39.31 -117.45
C LYS A 446 11.51 38.57 -118.79
N THR A 447 10.86 37.42 -118.89
CA THR A 447 10.73 36.66 -120.14
C THR A 447 9.90 37.43 -121.17
N ASP A 448 8.77 38.02 -120.76
CA ASP A 448 7.82 38.66 -121.68
C ASP A 448 8.26 40.06 -122.12
N HIS A 449 8.93 40.81 -121.25
CA HIS A 449 9.24 42.23 -121.47
C HIS A 449 10.72 42.58 -121.39
N GLY A 450 11.58 41.67 -120.91
CA GLY A 450 12.98 41.98 -120.59
C GLY A 450 13.82 42.39 -121.80
N GLU A 451 13.56 41.85 -122.99
CA GLU A 451 14.30 42.21 -124.22
C GLU A 451 14.00 43.64 -124.70
N TYR A 452 12.87 44.22 -124.27
CA TYR A 452 12.42 45.56 -124.65
C TYR A 452 12.74 46.62 -123.59
N LEU A 453 13.31 46.24 -122.45
CA LEU A 453 13.63 47.13 -121.35
C LEU A 453 15.15 47.37 -121.27
N PRO A 454 15.62 48.63 -121.38
CA PRO A 454 17.02 48.98 -121.11
C PRO A 454 17.41 48.59 -119.68
N SER A 455 18.61 48.04 -119.51
CA SER A 455 19.09 47.53 -118.20
C SER A 455 19.26 48.62 -117.13
N ASP A 456 19.29 49.89 -117.52
CA ASP A 456 19.50 51.07 -116.69
C ASP A 456 18.20 51.78 -116.27
N ILE A 457 17.03 51.35 -116.75
CA ILE A 457 15.75 51.97 -116.40
C ILE A 457 15.42 51.84 -114.91
N TRP A 458 15.79 50.71 -114.29
CA TRP A 458 15.69 50.45 -112.86
C TRP A 458 16.63 49.32 -112.44
N SER A 459 17.49 49.58 -111.44
CA SER A 459 18.46 48.61 -110.91
C SER A 459 17.82 47.36 -110.28
N GLY A 460 16.54 47.45 -109.91
CA GLY A 460 15.79 46.36 -109.29
C GLY A 460 15.21 45.34 -110.26
N VAL A 461 15.21 45.59 -111.58
CA VAL A 461 14.47 44.78 -112.58
C VAL A 461 14.93 43.31 -112.63
N ASN A 462 16.16 43.03 -112.24
CA ASN A 462 16.74 41.68 -112.19
C ASN A 462 16.90 41.14 -110.76
N THR A 463 16.43 41.86 -109.73
CA THR A 463 16.60 41.44 -108.34
C THR A 463 15.58 40.35 -107.99
N LEU A 464 16.07 39.32 -107.28
CA LEU A 464 15.20 38.32 -106.67
C LEU A 464 14.31 38.97 -105.61
N PRO A 465 13.16 38.38 -105.27
CA PRO A 465 12.36 38.82 -104.14
C PRO A 465 13.20 38.84 -102.84
N PRO A 466 12.87 39.70 -101.86
CA PRO A 466 13.51 39.67 -100.55
C PRO A 466 13.11 38.40 -99.78
N ARG A 467 14.04 37.84 -98.98
CA ARG A 467 13.75 36.75 -98.04
C ARG A 467 13.50 37.29 -96.65
N TYR A 468 12.51 36.72 -95.97
CA TYR A 468 12.19 37.01 -94.57
C TYR A 468 12.44 35.76 -93.74
N ALA A 469 12.98 35.92 -92.53
CA ALA A 469 13.25 34.83 -91.59
C ALA A 469 12.69 35.16 -90.21
N ILE A 470 12.07 34.16 -89.56
CA ILE A 470 11.59 34.23 -88.18
C ILE A 470 12.51 33.36 -87.33
N THR A 471 13.21 33.97 -86.37
CA THR A 471 14.12 33.29 -85.43
C THR A 471 13.63 33.47 -84.00
N ARG A 472 13.96 32.51 -83.12
CA ARG A 472 13.70 32.63 -81.69
C ARG A 472 14.59 33.76 -81.11
N ALA A 473 14.03 34.53 -80.17
CA ALA A 473 14.74 35.64 -79.55
C ALA A 473 15.67 35.22 -78.39
N ASP A 474 15.37 34.09 -77.74
CA ASP A 474 16.21 33.54 -76.66
C ASP A 474 17.37 32.73 -77.26
N GLU A 475 18.54 32.78 -76.61
CA GLU A 475 19.71 31.95 -76.95
C GLU A 475 19.40 30.44 -76.88
N GLU A 476 20.06 29.64 -77.72
CA GLU A 476 19.86 28.18 -77.84
C GLU A 476 20.12 27.40 -76.55
N ASP A 477 20.72 28.02 -75.53
CA ASP A 477 21.06 27.44 -74.23
C ASP A 477 19.87 27.27 -73.26
N ALA A 478 18.65 27.64 -73.65
CA ALA A 478 17.47 27.38 -72.83
C ALA A 478 17.14 25.88 -72.81
N THR A 479 17.51 25.20 -71.72
CA THR A 479 17.22 23.80 -71.37
C THR A 479 15.88 23.34 -71.98
N SER A 480 15.96 22.47 -72.98
CA SER A 480 14.76 22.06 -73.73
C SER A 480 13.76 21.36 -72.81
N VAL A 481 12.50 21.81 -72.83
CA VAL A 481 11.41 21.19 -72.05
C VAL A 481 11.37 19.69 -72.29
N PRO A 482 11.52 18.84 -71.25
CA PRO A 482 11.65 17.41 -71.41
C PRO A 482 10.39 16.76 -71.98
N GLU A 483 10.58 15.66 -72.71
CA GLU A 483 9.50 14.84 -73.27
C GLU A 483 9.03 13.81 -72.25
N LEU A 484 7.82 14.00 -71.73
CA LEU A 484 7.19 13.07 -70.81
C LEU A 484 6.29 12.05 -71.55
N PRO A 485 6.25 10.78 -71.11
CA PRO A 485 5.28 9.80 -71.62
C PRO A 485 3.83 10.24 -71.35
N ARG A 486 2.93 10.03 -72.33
CA ARG A 486 1.51 10.39 -72.18
C ARG A 486 0.85 9.71 -70.97
N ARG A 487 1.20 8.44 -70.71
CA ARG A 487 0.68 7.68 -69.57
C ARG A 487 1.00 8.35 -68.24
N THR A 488 2.26 8.76 -68.03
CA THR A 488 2.69 9.49 -66.82
C THR A 488 1.88 10.76 -66.62
N VAL A 489 1.65 11.53 -67.69
CA VAL A 489 0.89 12.79 -67.63
C VAL A 489 -0.59 12.55 -67.32
N GLU A 490 -1.20 11.53 -67.94
CA GLU A 490 -2.60 11.15 -67.69
C GLU A 490 -2.82 10.63 -66.27
N GLU A 491 -1.88 9.84 -65.74
CA GLU A 491 -1.90 9.34 -64.37
C GLU A 491 -1.77 10.49 -63.36
N ALA A 492 -0.82 11.41 -63.55
CA ALA A 492 -0.68 12.61 -62.71
C ALA A 492 -1.94 13.50 -62.75
N LEU A 493 -2.52 13.73 -63.94
CA LEU A 493 -3.79 14.45 -64.10
C LEU A 493 -4.94 13.78 -63.36
N ARG A 494 -5.00 12.44 -63.39
CA ARG A 494 -6.03 11.68 -62.69
C ARG A 494 -5.85 11.79 -61.17
N ARG A 495 -4.62 11.70 -60.65
CA ARG A 495 -4.34 11.87 -59.22
C ARG A 495 -4.72 13.27 -58.72
N LEU A 496 -4.33 14.32 -59.43
CA LEU A 496 -4.71 15.72 -59.09
C LEU A 496 -6.23 15.95 -59.10
N LYS A 497 -6.95 15.37 -60.07
CA LYS A 497 -8.42 15.48 -60.13
C LYS A 497 -9.10 14.77 -58.97
N ASN A 498 -8.63 13.57 -58.63
CA ASN A 498 -9.17 12.81 -57.52
C ASN A 498 -8.95 13.53 -56.19
N ASP A 499 -7.78 14.13 -55.98
CA ASP A 499 -7.47 14.93 -54.79
C ASP A 499 -8.34 16.18 -54.67
N ASN A 500 -8.54 16.91 -55.78
CA ASN A 500 -9.41 18.08 -55.79
C ASN A 500 -10.88 17.73 -55.50
N SER A 501 -11.34 16.55 -55.94
CA SER A 501 -12.68 16.07 -55.61
C SER A 501 -12.82 15.65 -54.14
N ALA A 502 -11.74 15.13 -53.52
CA ALA A 502 -11.71 14.78 -52.11
C ALA A 502 -11.65 16.02 -51.19
N ARG A 503 -10.96 17.10 -51.62
CA ARG A 503 -10.93 18.39 -50.91
C ARG A 503 -12.24 19.20 -51.05
N ALA A 504 -12.94 19.11 -52.17
CA ALA A 504 -14.20 19.84 -52.41
C ALA A 504 -15.44 19.21 -51.71
N GLY A 505 -15.31 18.01 -51.16
CA GLY A 505 -16.38 17.28 -50.48
C GLY A 505 -16.30 17.26 -48.94
N ARG A 506 -15.34 17.97 -48.34
CA ARG A 506 -15.23 18.14 -46.88
C ARG A 506 -15.77 19.49 -46.42
#